data_AF-A0A354EV64-F1
#
_entry.id   AF-A0A354EV64-F1
#
_cell.length_a   1.000
_cell.length_b   1.000
_cell.length_c   1.000
_cell.angle_alpha   90.00
_cell.angle_beta   90.00
_cell.angle_gamma   90.00
#
_symmetry.space_group_name_H-M   'P 1'
#
loop_
_entity.id
_entity.type
_entity.pdbx_description
1 polymer ?
#
loop_
_entity_poly.entity_id
_entity_poly.type
_entity_poly.pdbx_seq_one_letter_code
_entity_poly.pdbx_strand_id
1 'polypeptide(L)'
;MNQFNTRNLALAAASALALSMAVAGGASAQNATTTLRGSVYDGQTAEAGATVVATEVSTGYATRSRVGADGRYVLSGLRPGTYRVQVTSADGQTAEQTV
;
A
#
# COMPACT_ATOMS: atom_id res chain seq x y z
N MET A 1 -53.17 -30.41 -28.88
CA MET A 1 -52.38 -29.15 -28.80
C MET A 1 -52.12 -28.90 -27.32
N ASN A 2 -50.96 -29.34 -26.82
CA ASN A 2 -50.63 -29.28 -25.40
C ASN A 2 -50.22 -27.86 -25.04
N GLN A 3 -51.01 -27.18 -24.20
CA GLN A 3 -50.65 -25.89 -23.62
C GLN A 3 -49.54 -26.12 -22.59
N PHE A 4 -48.29 -25.88 -23.01
CA PHE A 4 -47.15 -25.93 -22.12
C PHE A 4 -47.26 -24.82 -21.08
N ASN A 5 -47.28 -25.24 -19.82
CA ASN A 5 -47.56 -24.47 -18.62
C ASN A 5 -46.49 -23.38 -18.40
N THR A 6 -46.66 -22.21 -19.03
CA THR A 6 -45.76 -21.03 -19.01
C THR A 6 -45.47 -20.50 -17.61
N ARG A 7 -46.27 -20.88 -16.62
CA ARG A 7 -46.18 -20.45 -15.22
C ARG A 7 -45.00 -21.06 -14.48
N ASN A 8 -44.60 -22.29 -14.81
CA ASN A 8 -43.45 -22.96 -14.17
C ASN A 8 -42.10 -22.43 -14.66
N LEU A 9 -42.06 -21.92 -15.90
CA LEU A 9 -40.87 -21.27 -16.46
C LEU A 9 -40.57 -19.93 -15.78
N ALA A 10 -41.60 -19.16 -15.42
CA ALA A 10 -41.44 -17.89 -14.72
C ALA A 10 -40.84 -18.05 -13.31
N LEU A 11 -41.22 -19.09 -12.58
CA LEU A 11 -40.67 -19.39 -11.25
C LEU A 11 -39.23 -19.91 -11.32
N ALA A 12 -38.87 -20.72 -12.32
CA ALA A 12 -37.51 -21.21 -12.52
C ALA A 12 -36.53 -20.11 -12.98
N ALA A 13 -37.00 -19.16 -13.79
CA ALA A 13 -36.19 -18.01 -14.22
C ALA A 13 -35.91 -17.05 -13.05
N ALA A 14 -36.88 -16.81 -12.17
CA ALA A 14 -36.73 -15.94 -11.00
C ALA A 14 -35.71 -16.48 -9.99
N SER A 15 -35.67 -17.79 -9.76
CA SER A 15 -34.67 -18.41 -8.88
C SER A 15 -33.27 -18.46 -9.52
N ALA A 16 -33.15 -18.66 -10.84
CA ALA A 16 -31.86 -18.56 -11.53
C ALA A 16 -31.26 -17.14 -11.47
N LEU A 17 -32.09 -16.10 -11.54
CA LEU A 17 -31.69 -14.69 -11.38
C LEU A 17 -31.31 -14.34 -9.93
N ALA A 18 -31.89 -15.01 -8.93
CA ALA A 18 -31.56 -14.78 -7.53
C ALA A 18 -30.19 -15.40 -7.14
N LEU A 19 -29.81 -16.54 -7.73
CA LEU A 19 -28.50 -17.16 -7.50
C LEU A 19 -27.34 -16.39 -8.14
N SER A 20 -27.57 -15.63 -9.21
CA SER A 20 -26.50 -14.88 -9.89
C SER A 20 -26.06 -13.60 -9.16
N MET A 21 -26.87 -13.07 -8.24
CA MET A 21 -26.54 -11.87 -7.46
C MET A 21 -25.76 -12.16 -6.16
N ALA A 22 -25.62 -13.42 -5.75
CA ALA A 22 -24.98 -13.80 -4.50
C ALA A 22 -23.43 -13.86 -4.56
N VAL A 23 -22.82 -13.65 -5.74
CA VAL A 23 -21.36 -13.69 -5.95
C VAL A 23 -20.75 -12.29 -6.14
N ALA A 24 -21.44 -11.22 -5.75
CA ALA A 24 -20.80 -9.93 -5.50
C ALA A 24 -20.04 -9.95 -4.14
N GLY A 25 -19.21 -10.97 -3.93
CA GLY A 25 -18.31 -11.06 -2.79
C GLY A 25 -17.27 -9.95 -2.91
N GLY A 26 -17.22 -9.06 -1.91
CA GLY A 26 -16.39 -7.86 -1.92
C GLY A 26 -14.95 -8.15 -2.34
N ALA A 27 -14.49 -7.39 -3.33
CA ALA A 27 -13.07 -7.31 -3.65
C ALA A 27 -12.32 -6.85 -2.40
N SER A 28 -11.73 -7.79 -1.68
CA SER A 28 -10.80 -7.48 -0.61
C SER A 28 -9.55 -6.92 -1.28
N ALA A 29 -9.44 -5.59 -1.35
CA ALA A 29 -8.18 -4.93 -1.66
C ALA A 29 -7.23 -5.28 -0.52
N GLN A 30 -6.44 -6.33 -0.70
CA GLN A 30 -5.39 -6.70 0.23
C GLN A 30 -4.38 -5.55 0.21
N ASN A 31 -4.54 -4.60 1.13
CA ASN A 31 -3.56 -3.55 1.36
C ASN A 31 -2.31 -4.21 1.97
N ALA A 32 -1.50 -4.83 1.12
CA ALA A 32 -0.15 -5.20 1.49
C ALA A 32 0.59 -3.90 1.80
N THR A 33 0.97 -3.70 3.06
CA THR A 33 1.80 -2.56 3.45
C THR A 33 3.18 -3.05 3.82
N THR A 34 4.19 -2.44 3.23
CA THR A 34 5.60 -2.59 3.55
C THR A 34 6.01 -1.60 4.64
N THR A 35 7.02 -1.98 5.42
CA THR A 35 7.72 -1.08 6.34
C THR A 35 9.17 -0.98 5.90
N LEU A 36 9.66 0.23 5.64
CA LEU A 36 11.07 0.51 5.44
C LEU A 36 11.69 0.92 6.78
N ARG A 37 12.83 0.30 7.10
CA ARG A 37 13.61 0.60 8.30
C ARG A 37 15.06 0.75 7.90
N GLY A 38 15.75 1.66 8.55
CA GLY A 38 17.17 1.86 8.35
C GLY A 38 17.76 2.68 9.48
N SER A 39 19.04 2.97 9.32
CA SER A 39 19.79 3.79 10.25
C SER A 39 20.66 4.78 9.48
N VAL A 40 20.80 5.98 10.03
CA VAL A 40 21.59 7.08 9.46
C VAL A 40 22.66 7.47 10.48
N TYR A 41 23.91 7.43 10.03
CA TYR A 41 25.08 7.77 10.84
C TYR A 41 26.02 8.66 10.02
N ASP A 42 26.63 9.63 10.67
CA ASP A 42 27.81 10.34 10.16
C ASP A 42 29.04 9.82 10.92
N GLY A 43 29.82 8.98 10.24
CA GLY A 43 30.93 8.25 10.84
C GLY A 43 30.48 7.30 11.96
N GLN A 44 30.62 7.72 13.21
CA GLN A 44 30.21 6.96 14.41
C GLN A 44 29.07 7.64 15.18
N THR A 45 28.62 8.82 14.74
CA THR A 45 27.59 9.61 15.40
C THR A 45 26.24 9.35 14.74
N ALA A 46 25.20 9.15 15.55
CA ALA A 46 23.84 9.02 15.05
C ALA A 46 23.32 10.39 14.57
N GLU A 47 22.81 10.44 13.34
CA GLU A 47 22.24 11.65 12.74
C GLU A 47 20.80 11.88 13.23
N ALA A 48 20.68 12.14 14.53
CA ALA A 48 19.40 12.37 15.18
C ALA A 48 18.71 13.61 14.59
N GLY A 49 17.41 13.49 14.31
CA GLY A 49 16.60 14.59 13.79
C GLY A 49 16.72 14.82 12.28
N ALA A 50 17.59 14.09 11.57
CA ALA A 50 17.63 14.06 10.11
C ALA A 50 16.26 13.67 9.54
N THR A 51 15.93 14.19 8.35
CA THR A 51 14.65 13.93 7.68
C THR A 51 14.85 12.85 6.62
N VAL A 52 14.02 11.81 6.66
CA VAL A 52 14.01 10.74 5.66
C VAL A 52 12.73 10.85 4.84
N VAL A 53 12.85 10.84 3.52
CA VAL A 53 11.73 10.92 2.57
C VAL A 53 11.83 9.74 1.61
N ALA A 54 10.88 8.81 1.69
CA ALA A 54 10.74 7.73 0.72
C ALA A 54 9.72 8.12 -0.35
N THR A 55 10.17 8.23 -1.59
CA THR A 55 9.33 8.55 -2.75
C THR A 55 9.14 7.32 -3.61
N GLU A 56 7.91 6.86 -3.78
CA GLU A 56 7.60 5.74 -4.68
C GLU A 56 7.90 6.14 -6.14
N VAL A 57 8.68 5.33 -6.85
CA VAL A 57 9.20 5.68 -8.18
C VAL A 57 8.09 5.70 -9.25
N SER A 58 7.09 4.82 -9.12
CA SER A 58 6.00 4.67 -10.09
C SER A 58 4.91 5.74 -9.94
N THR A 59 4.59 6.14 -8.70
CA THR A 59 3.48 7.05 -8.40
C THR A 59 3.92 8.45 -8.00
N GLY A 60 5.19 8.62 -7.59
CA GLY A 60 5.70 9.86 -7.00
C GLY A 60 5.23 10.10 -5.56
N TYR A 61 4.52 9.16 -4.94
CA TYR A 61 4.01 9.32 -3.58
C TYR A 61 5.16 9.37 -2.57
N ALA A 62 5.23 10.46 -1.79
CA ALA A 62 6.29 10.67 -0.81
C ALA A 62 5.79 10.48 0.61
N THR A 63 6.45 9.60 1.36
CA THR A 63 6.26 9.43 2.80
C THR A 63 7.50 9.92 3.53
N ARG A 64 7.31 10.66 4.63
CA ARG A 64 8.41 11.25 5.40
C ARG A 64 8.43 10.74 6.84
N SER A 65 9.62 10.62 7.39
CA SER A 65 9.85 10.30 8.80
C SER A 65 11.11 11.03 9.29
N ARG A 66 11.28 11.11 10.61
CA ARG A 66 12.50 11.66 11.21
C ARG A 66 13.34 10.53 11.80
N VAL A 67 14.66 10.72 11.76
CA VAL A 67 15.61 9.84 12.43
C VAL A 67 15.54 10.09 13.94
N GLY A 68 15.41 9.02 14.71
CA GLY A 68 15.39 9.04 16.16
C GLY A 68 16.77 9.34 16.76
N ALA A 69 16.81 9.52 18.09
CA ALA A 69 18.06 9.78 18.82
C ALA A 69 19.08 8.63 18.73
N ASP A 70 18.62 7.41 18.41
CA ASP A 70 19.45 6.22 18.20
C ASP A 70 19.96 6.07 16.75
N GLY A 71 19.68 7.05 15.90
CA GLY A 71 20.05 7.03 14.48
C GLY A 71 19.13 6.19 13.61
N ARG A 72 18.04 5.63 14.15
CA ARG A 72 17.14 4.75 13.41
C ARG A 72 15.91 5.50 12.89
N TYR A 73 15.36 5.01 11.78
CA TYR A 73 14.09 5.49 11.25
C TYR A 73 13.18 4.34 10.83
N VAL A 74 11.88 4.62 10.82
CA VAL A 74 10.84 3.69 10.35
C VAL A 74 9.85 4.47 9.49
N LEU A 75 9.58 3.96 8.30
CA LEU A 75 8.45 4.36 7.46
C LEU A 75 7.53 3.16 7.30
N SER A 76 6.33 3.23 7.89
CA SER A 76 5.31 2.18 7.84
C SER A 76 4.18 2.55 6.88
N GLY A 77 3.38 1.57 6.48
CA GLY A 77 2.20 1.82 5.63
C GLY A 77 2.53 2.08 4.17
N LEU A 78 3.75 1.77 3.74
CA LEU A 78 4.17 1.95 2.35
C LEU A 78 3.50 0.91 1.45
N ARG A 79 3.08 1.30 0.26
CA ARG A 79 2.60 0.32 -0.73
C ARG A 79 3.78 -0.51 -1.23
N PRO A 80 3.57 -1.76 -1.69
CA PRO A 80 4.65 -2.54 -2.27
C PRO A 80 5.06 -1.89 -3.59
N GLY A 81 6.34 -1.62 -3.75
CA GLY A 81 6.88 -0.90 -4.90
C GLY A 81 8.34 -0.53 -4.67
N THR A 82 8.94 0.11 -5.66
CA THR A 82 10.30 0.64 -5.58
C THR A 82 10.27 2.07 -5.05
N TYR A 83 11.12 2.36 -4.07
CA TYR A 83 11.18 3.66 -3.41
C TYR A 83 12.57 4.27 -3.57
N ARG A 84 12.59 5.57 -3.82
CA ARG A 84 13.77 6.40 -3.71
C ARG A 84 13.77 7.07 -2.35
N VAL A 85 14.68 6.68 -1.49
CA VAL A 85 14.84 7.17 -0.13
C VAL A 85 15.89 8.26 -0.13
N GLN A 86 15.46 9.49 0.16
CA GLN A 86 16.34 10.64 0.35
C GLN A 86 16.44 10.93 1.85
N VAL A 87 17.66 11.08 2.34
CA VAL A 87 17.97 11.52 3.71
C VAL A 87 18.54 12.92 3.63
N THR A 88 18.05 13.82 4.48
CA THR A 88 18.57 15.17 4.66
C THR A 88 19.05 15.32 6.11
N SER A 89 20.35 15.53 6.30
CA SER A 89 20.94 15.75 7.64
C SER A 89 20.47 17.09 8.23
N ALA A 90 20.74 17.30 9.51
CA ALA A 90 20.46 18.57 10.18
C ALA A 90 21.21 19.74 9.53
N ASP A 91 22.41 19.48 9.01
CA ASP A 91 23.29 20.46 8.35
C ASP A 91 22.95 20.65 6.85
N GLY A 92 21.89 20.00 6.37
CA GLY A 92 21.40 20.13 4.99
C GLY A 92 22.10 19.25 3.96
N GLN A 93 22.97 18.33 4.38
CA GLN A 93 23.56 17.33 3.48
C GLN A 93 22.50 16.33 3.04
N THR A 94 22.53 15.92 1.77
CA THR A 94 21.56 14.98 1.22
C THR A 94 22.21 13.72 0.70
N ALA A 95 21.65 12.56 1.06
CA ALA A 95 21.99 11.26 0.49
C ALA A 95 20.74 10.63 -0.11
N GLU A 96 20.89 9.89 -1.22
CA GLU A 96 19.77 9.22 -1.90
C GLU A 96 20.10 7.75 -2.17
N GLN A 97 19.11 6.88 -1.97
CA GLN A 97 19.20 5.45 -2.23
C GLN A 97 17.89 4.89 -2.75
N THR A 98 17.94 4.06 -3.80
CA THR A 98 16.78 3.34 -4.31
C THR A 98 16.70 1.95 -3.68
N VAL A 99 15.51 1.57 -3.20
CA VAL A 99 15.20 0.30 -2.52
C VAL A 99 13.90 -0.33 -3.01
#